data_AF-A0A453KA45-F1
#
_entry.id   AF-A0A453KA45-F1
#
_cell.length_a   1.000
_cell.length_b   1.000
_cell.length_c   1.000
_cell.angle_alpha   90.00
_cell.angle_beta   90.00
_cell.angle_gamma   90.00
#
_symmetry.space_group_name_H-M   'P 1'
#
loop_
_entity.id
_entity.type
_entity.pdbx_description
1 polymer ?
#
loop_
_entity_poly.entity_id
_entity_poly.type
_entity_poly.pdbx_seq_one_letter_code
_entity_poly.pdbx_strand_id
1 'polypeptide(L)' 'MTFASAEDLAACMGHEKHSAFAATFMAALDKVVVMDFPLVFVKPAPPA' A
#
# COMPACT_ATOMS: atom_id res chain seq x y z
N MET A 1 -0.32 -3.07 -1.71
CA MET A 1 -1.02 -3.69 -0.56
C MET A 1 -2.47 -3.24 -0.62
N THR A 2 -3.42 -4.08 -0.23
CA THR A 2 -4.85 -3.71 -0.21
C THR A 2 -5.34 -3.79 1.22
N PHE A 3 -6.01 -2.74 1.67
CA PHE A 3 -6.54 -2.62 3.02
C PHE A 3 -8.06 -2.43 2.95
N ALA A 4 -8.78 -2.91 3.96
CA ALA A 4 -10.23 -2.75 4.02
C ALA A 4 -10.63 -1.31 4.37
N SER A 5 -9.73 -0.59 5.06
CA SER A 5 -9.93 0.79 5.51
C SER A 5 -8.61 1.57 5.52
N ALA A 6 -8.71 2.90 5.64
CA ALA A 6 -7.54 3.76 5.79
C ALA A 6 -6.88 3.55 7.16
N GLU A 7 -7.66 3.20 8.18
CA GLU A 7 -7.20 2.88 9.53
C GLU A 7 -6.31 1.64 9.55
N ASP A 8 -6.64 0.61 8.77
CA ASP A 8 -5.83 -0.60 8.64
C ASP A 8 -4.47 -0.31 7.96
N LEU A 9 -4.46 0.58 6.96
CA LEU A 9 -3.22 1.08 6.36
C LEU A 9 -2.38 1.82 7.41
N ALA A 10 -2.98 2.75 8.16
CA ALA A 10 -2.29 3.50 9.20
C ALA A 10 -1.72 2.58 10.30
N ALA A 11 -2.48 1.55 10.70
CA ALA A 11 -2.02 0.53 11.64
C ALA A 11 -0.83 -0.28 11.09
N CYS A 12 -0.88 -0.65 9.79
CA CYS A 12 0.23 -1.34 9.14
C CYS A 12 1.49 -0.46 9.09
N MET A 13 1.35 0.79 8.69
CA MET A 13 2.45 1.76 8.58
C MET A 13 3.10 2.08 9.92
N GLY A 14 2.31 2.15 11.00
CA GLY A 14 2.78 2.42 12.36
C GLY A 14 3.37 1.20 13.09
N HIS A 15 3.26 0.00 12.53
CA HIS A 15 3.73 -1.21 13.19
C HIS A 15 5.27 -1.33 13.14
N GLU A 16 5.91 -1.68 14.25
CA GLU A 16 7.38 -1.72 14.36
C GLU A 16 8.05 -2.62 13.32
N LYS A 17 7.44 -3.78 13.02
CA LYS A 17 7.91 -4.69 11.95
C LYS A 17 7.90 -4.03 10.57
N HIS A 18 6.89 -3.21 10.29
CA HIS A 18 6.80 -2.50 9.01
C HIS A 18 7.87 -1.41 8.92
N SER A 19 8.10 -0.66 10.00
CA SER A 19 9.16 0.36 10.06
C SER A 19 10.56 -0.25 9.86
N ALA A 20 10.88 -1.35 10.56
CA ALA A 20 12.16 -2.03 10.43
C ALA A 20 12.39 -2.59 9.02
N PHE A 21 11.35 -3.14 8.40
CA PHE A 21 11.40 -3.60 7.02
C PHE A 21 11.58 -2.43 6.04
N ALA A 22 10.78 -1.37 6.19
CA ALA A 22 10.83 -0.21 5.31
C ALA A 22 12.20 0.46 5.31
N ALA A 23 12.86 0.60 6.47
CA ALA A 23 14.21 1.16 6.54
C ALA A 23 15.22 0.34 5.72
N THR A 24 15.19 -1.00 5.86
CA THR A 24 16.07 -1.90 5.11
C THR A 24 15.76 -1.86 3.60
N PHE A 25 14.47 -1.83 3.26
CA PHE A 25 14.00 -1.81 1.89
C PHE A 25 14.37 -0.52 1.17
N MET A 26 14.21 0.64 1.84
CA MET A 26 14.58 1.95 1.29
C MET A 26 16.09 2.08 1.07
N ALA A 27 16.92 1.47 1.93
CA ALA A 27 18.37 1.48 1.76
C ALA A 27 18.85 0.65 0.55
N ALA A 28 18.04 -0.31 0.08
CA ALA A 28 18.37 -1.18 -1.05
C ALA A 28 17.88 -0.64 -2.41
N LEU A 29 17.13 0.46 -2.43
CA LEU A 29 16.52 1.02 -3.63
C LEU A 29 17.08 2.39 -3.97
N ASP A 30 17.49 2.59 -5.23
CA ASP A 30 17.89 3.92 -5.72
C ASP A 30 16.71 4.89 -5.87
N LYS A 31 15.54 4.36 -6.24
CA LYS A 31 14.30 5.14 -6.44
C LYS A 31 13.08 4.28 -6.12
N VAL A 32 12.08 4.89 -5.50
CA VAL A 32 10.78 4.26 -5.22
C VAL A 32 9.64 5.24 -5.45
N VAL A 33 8.52 4.75 -5.96
CA VAL A 33 7.26 5.48 -6.06
C VAL A 33 6.20 4.64 -5.37
N VAL A 34 5.49 5.24 -4.40
CA VAL A 34 4.38 4.62 -3.70
C VAL A 34 3.10 5.32 -4.13
N MET A 35 2.14 4.56 -4.65
CA MET A 35 0.82 5.06 -5.03
C MET A 35 -0.21 4.50 -4.05
N ASP A 36 -0.91 5.41 -3.38
CA ASP A 36 -2.04 5.11 -2.52
C ASP A 36 -3.29 5.78 -3.10
N PHE A 37 -4.34 4.99 -3.32
CA PHE A 37 -5.58 5.44 -3.95
C PHE A 37 -6.75 4.58 -3.49
N PRO A 38 -7.97 5.14 -3.41
CA PRO A 38 -9.14 4.39 -3.01
C PRO A 38 -9.46 3.32 -4.05
N LEU A 39 -9.63 2.07 -3.59
CA LEU A 39 -10.08 0.98 -4.44
C LEU A 39 -11.61 0.95 -4.46
N VAL A 40 -12.19 1.07 -5.65
CA VAL A 40 -13.64 0.91 -5.87
C VAL A 40 -13.89 -0.38 -6.63
N PHE A 41 -14.64 -1.30 -6.03
CA PHE A 41 -15.08 -2.51 -6.71
C PHE A 41 -16.23 -2.18 -7.65
N VAL A 42 -15.99 -2.31 -8.95
CA VAL A 42 -17.00 -2.10 -9.98
C VAL A 42 -17.22 -3.38 -10.78
N LYS A 43 -18.44 -3.58 -11.28
CA LYS A 43 -18.71 -4.65 -12.26
C LYS A 43 -17.88 -4.38 -13.52
N PRO A 44 -17.25 -5.38 -14.14
CA PRO A 44 -16.60 -5.21 -15.43
C PRO A 44 -17.56 -4.58 -16.45
N ALA A 45 -17.02 -3.66 -17.25
CA ALA A 45 -17.76 -3.06 -18.36
C ALA A 45 -18.28 -4.18 -19.29
N PRO A 46 -19.51 -4.04 -19.83
CA PRO A 46 -19.97 -4.97 -20.87
C PRO A 46 -18.97 -5.00 -22.04
N PRO A 47 -18.75 -6.16 -22.69
CA PRO A 47 -17.97 -6.20 -23.92
C PRO A 47 -18.60 -5.29 -24.98
N ALA A 48 -17.74 -4.63 -25.77
CA ALA A 48 -18.12 -3.69 -26.82
C ALA A 48 -18.86 -4.35 -27.98
#